data_AF-A0A968YJJ7-F1
#
_entry.id   AF-A0A968YJJ7-F1
#
_cell.length_a   1.000
_cell.length_b   1.000
_cell.length_c   1.000
_cell.angle_alpha   90.00
_cell.angle_beta   90.00
_cell.angle_gamma   90.00
#
_symmetry.space_group_name_H-M   'P 1'
#
loop_
_entity.id
_entity.type
_entity.pdbx_description
1 polymer ?
#
loop_
_entity_poly.entity_id
_entity_poly.type
_entity_poly.pdbx_seq_one_letter_code
_entity_poly.pdbx_strand_id
1 'polypeptide(L)'
;MPLLDSLQNQLPDPASKQLLASLEDIASKVQIQSNFWIHHPDYKPMELPAEAVDCFQQLPLELQNKYRSLQLQSFLYGTYYNGSLQNTLSPDANSDDLVLHQNLENNTFLGVDLAFYDQLHESNNGEGYFDPGWTVLRQESDDSLVVTKNGLTLYIERDRHLQPEAQSAVMGDLVAMKLPRNRVQSGFYMAVGNAGPNKRSNSDHSNINRHPGIVRIYFNLSPEGAVAVMGDLTRRLNDIVLPFTFKALYNPSTYGRYDSAVLYFEKSHYEVVRPVLQAVYAEHQSQFQPQVPLFTKWLAPGLALAEEAEHKFAERESFGMKRCLIVANALLEAWEQGDDSIEGRMGRILNHFCLLGIDVQRPYLNANSEDIYTPLDL
;
A
#
# COMPACT_ATOMS: atom_id res chain seq x y z
N MET A 1 -17.67 28.52 8.55
CA MET A 1 -19.05 28.03 8.77
C MET A 1 -19.83 27.61 7.52
N PRO A 2 -19.60 28.05 6.26
CA PRO A 2 -20.39 27.53 5.14
C PRO A 2 -19.96 26.15 4.60
N LEU A 3 -18.74 25.68 4.90
CA LEU A 3 -18.20 24.41 4.40
C LEU A 3 -18.70 23.16 5.15
N LEU A 4 -18.88 23.25 6.48
CA LEU A 4 -19.41 22.14 7.29
C LEU A 4 -20.90 21.90 6.99
N ASP A 5 -21.69 22.96 6.89
CA ASP A 5 -23.12 22.86 6.53
C ASP A 5 -23.33 22.43 5.06
N SER A 6 -22.41 22.79 4.16
CA SER A 6 -22.43 22.34 2.77
C SER A 6 -22.14 20.84 2.62
N LEU A 7 -21.34 20.24 3.51
CA LEU A 7 -21.04 18.80 3.51
C LEU A 7 -22.20 17.95 4.06
N GLN A 8 -23.05 18.52 4.91
CA GLN A 8 -24.25 17.86 5.45
C GLN A 8 -25.43 17.82 4.45
N ASN A 9 -25.47 18.73 3.48
CA ASN A 9 -26.58 18.88 2.53
C ASN A 9 -26.55 17.93 1.31
N GLN A 10 -25.51 17.13 1.15
CA GLN A 10 -25.51 15.96 0.27
C GLN A 10 -25.62 14.74 1.16
N LEU A 11 -26.69 13.94 1.03
CA LEU A 11 -26.89 12.71 1.81
C LEU A 11 -25.61 11.86 1.73
N PRO A 12 -24.79 11.79 2.80
CA PRO A 12 -23.52 11.11 2.71
C PRO A 12 -23.80 9.61 2.66
N ASP A 13 -23.15 8.93 1.72
CA ASP A 13 -23.02 7.47 1.73
C ASP A 13 -22.63 7.01 3.16
N PRO A 14 -23.23 5.94 3.72
CA PRO A 14 -22.80 5.35 4.99
C PRO A 14 -21.28 5.27 5.16
N ALA A 15 -20.53 4.96 4.10
CA ALA A 15 -19.06 4.94 4.13
C ALA A 15 -18.46 6.34 4.39
N SER A 16 -19.00 7.38 3.77
CA SER A 16 -18.58 8.77 4.01
C SER A 16 -18.91 9.23 5.43
N LYS A 17 -20.02 8.77 6.01
CA LYS A 17 -20.35 9.05 7.42
C LYS A 17 -19.35 8.41 8.38
N GLN A 18 -18.97 7.16 8.13
CA GLN A 18 -17.98 6.46 8.95
C GLN A 18 -16.61 7.15 8.88
N LEU A 19 -16.19 7.59 7.70
CA LEU A 19 -14.96 8.36 7.52
C LEU A 19 -14.97 9.67 8.30
N LEU A 20 -16.06 10.46 8.21
CA LEU A 20 -16.18 11.72 8.94
C LEU A 20 -16.14 11.49 10.46
N ALA A 21 -16.82 10.44 10.95
CA ALA A 21 -16.75 10.07 12.36
C ALA A 21 -15.32 9.69 12.79
N SER A 22 -14.56 8.98 11.96
CA SER A 22 -13.14 8.70 12.24
C SER A 22 -12.28 9.97 12.24
N LEU A 23 -12.55 10.94 11.37
CA LEU A 23 -11.84 12.23 11.36
C LEU A 23 -12.17 13.08 12.59
N GLU A 24 -13.43 13.08 13.03
CA GLU A 24 -13.86 13.75 14.26
C GLU A 24 -13.24 13.09 15.51
N ASP A 25 -13.16 11.76 15.52
CA ASP A 25 -12.46 11.01 16.57
C ASP A 25 -10.97 11.41 16.62
N ILE A 26 -10.29 11.44 15.47
CA ILE A 26 -8.91 11.93 15.37
C ILE A 26 -8.79 13.38 15.91
N ALA A 27 -9.66 14.29 15.44
CA ALA A 27 -9.60 15.69 15.82
C ALA A 27 -9.88 15.93 17.31
N SER A 28 -10.72 15.10 17.93
CA SER A 28 -11.10 15.23 19.34
C SER A 28 -10.15 14.54 20.31
N LYS A 29 -9.56 13.39 19.92
CA LYS A 29 -8.83 12.53 20.85
C LYS A 29 -7.31 12.58 20.70
N VAL A 30 -6.79 12.86 19.51
CA VAL A 30 -5.34 12.91 19.31
C VAL A 30 -4.77 14.19 19.91
N GLN A 31 -3.80 14.07 20.81
CA GLN A 31 -3.15 15.19 21.49
C GLN A 31 -1.68 15.26 21.12
N ILE A 32 -1.23 16.45 20.71
CA ILE A 32 0.15 16.75 20.33
C ILE A 32 0.81 17.49 21.49
N GLN A 33 1.95 16.98 21.98
CA GLN A 33 2.68 17.57 23.09
C GLN A 33 4.00 18.21 22.64
N SER A 34 4.48 19.22 23.38
CA SER A 34 5.70 19.97 23.05
C SER A 34 6.99 19.14 23.15
N ASN A 35 6.98 18.00 23.83
CA ASN A 35 8.07 17.02 23.91
C ASN A 35 8.05 15.96 22.79
N PHE A 36 7.34 16.23 21.69
CA PHE A 36 7.16 15.31 20.55
C PHE A 36 6.30 14.08 20.83
N TRP A 37 5.66 13.99 21.99
CA TRP A 37 4.78 12.87 22.30
C TRP A 37 3.42 13.02 21.63
N ILE A 38 2.85 11.87 21.31
CA ILE A 38 1.48 11.74 20.81
C ILE A 38 0.69 10.93 21.82
N HIS A 39 -0.41 11.50 22.29
CA HIS A 39 -1.33 10.85 23.20
C HIS A 39 -2.70 10.65 22.56
N HIS A 40 -3.33 9.53 22.89
CA HIS A 40 -4.71 9.23 22.57
C HIS A 40 -5.30 8.47 23.76
N PRO A 41 -6.50 8.82 24.26
CA PRO A 41 -7.06 8.26 25.50
C PRO A 41 -7.26 6.74 25.44
N ASP A 42 -7.53 6.20 24.26
CA ASP A 42 -7.78 4.76 24.07
C ASP A 42 -6.49 3.94 23.85
N TYR A 43 -5.32 4.59 23.78
CA TYR A 43 -4.04 3.93 23.44
C TYR A 43 -2.91 4.37 24.38
N LYS A 44 -1.89 3.52 24.51
CA LYS A 44 -0.65 3.88 25.19
C LYS A 44 0.03 5.06 24.50
N PRO A 45 0.57 6.04 25.25
CA PRO A 45 1.26 7.17 24.65
C PRO A 45 2.48 6.73 23.84
N MET A 46 2.73 7.41 22.73
CA MET A 46 3.95 7.22 21.95
C MET A 46 5.02 8.17 22.48
N GLU A 47 5.80 7.67 23.44
CA GLU A 47 6.82 8.44 24.14
C GLU A 47 8.20 8.26 23.49
N LEU A 48 9.03 9.28 23.67
CA LEU A 48 10.45 9.23 23.33
C LEU A 48 11.28 9.25 24.61
N PRO A 49 12.42 8.52 24.65
CA PRO A 49 13.39 8.64 25.73
C PRO A 49 13.79 10.10 25.93
N ALA A 50 14.02 10.49 27.18
CA ALA A 50 14.36 11.87 27.53
C ALA A 50 15.58 12.38 26.74
N GLU A 51 16.59 11.53 26.56
CA GLU A 51 17.80 11.85 25.81
C GLU A 51 17.52 12.14 24.32
N ALA A 52 16.54 11.44 23.74
CA ALA A 52 16.11 11.68 22.37
C ALA A 52 15.35 13.00 22.25
N VAL A 53 14.47 13.32 23.22
CA VAL A 53 13.73 14.60 23.26
C VAL A 53 14.72 15.76 23.30
N ASP A 54 15.72 15.71 24.17
CA ASP A 54 16.75 16.76 24.30
C ASP A 54 17.51 16.95 22.97
N CYS A 55 17.88 15.85 22.30
CA CYS A 55 18.52 15.91 21.00
C CYS A 55 17.62 16.57 19.94
N PHE A 56 16.35 16.18 19.86
CA PHE A 56 15.41 16.76 18.88
C PHE A 56 15.15 18.24 19.14
N GLN A 57 15.09 18.68 20.39
CA GLN A 57 14.90 20.09 20.74
C GLN A 57 16.06 20.99 20.31
N GLN A 58 17.27 20.44 20.14
CA GLN A 58 18.44 21.16 19.65
C GLN A 58 18.49 21.30 18.13
N LEU A 59 17.65 20.56 17.39
CA LEU A 59 17.61 20.64 15.94
C LEU A 59 16.92 21.93 15.45
N PRO A 60 17.20 22.39 14.21
CA PRO A 60 16.42 23.44 13.58
C PRO A 60 14.91 23.16 13.60
N LEU A 61 14.10 24.21 13.77
CA LEU A 61 12.64 24.11 13.88
C LEU A 61 12.01 23.34 12.70
N GLU A 62 12.53 23.52 11.48
CA GLU A 62 12.07 22.78 10.30
C GLU A 62 12.22 21.26 10.45
N LEU A 63 13.34 20.80 11.03
CA LEU A 63 13.56 19.37 11.26
C LEU A 63 12.70 18.84 12.41
N GLN A 64 12.48 19.66 13.44
CA GLN A 64 11.55 19.33 14.53
C GLN A 64 10.12 19.13 13.98
N ASN A 65 9.65 20.05 13.16
CA ASN A 65 8.31 19.99 12.55
C ASN A 65 8.18 18.82 11.59
N LYS A 66 9.20 18.56 10.77
CA LYS A 66 9.24 17.38 9.90
C LYS A 66 9.16 16.09 10.70
N TYR A 67 9.89 16.00 11.82
CA TYR A 67 9.84 14.84 12.69
C TYR A 67 8.45 14.65 13.32
N ARG A 68 7.85 15.72 13.87
CA ARG A 68 6.46 15.68 14.41
C ARG A 68 5.46 15.19 13.36
N SER A 69 5.56 15.70 12.14
CA SER A 69 4.69 15.32 11.02
C SER A 69 4.80 13.82 10.70
N LEU A 70 6.03 13.28 10.65
CA LEU A 70 6.26 11.85 10.40
C LEU A 70 5.82 10.95 11.56
N GLN A 71 6.04 11.38 12.81
CA GLN A 71 5.54 10.71 14.02
C GLN A 71 4.01 10.61 13.98
N LEU A 72 3.34 11.74 13.76
CA LEU A 72 1.88 11.81 13.72
C LEU A 72 1.29 11.04 12.54
N GLN A 73 1.91 11.13 11.36
CA GLN A 73 1.57 10.31 10.21
C GLN A 73 1.65 8.81 10.56
N SER A 74 2.75 8.38 11.20
CA SER A 74 2.97 6.96 11.54
C SER A 74 1.97 6.46 12.57
N PHE A 75 1.66 7.27 13.57
CA PHE A 75 0.60 7.00 14.54
C PHE A 75 -0.75 6.82 13.84
N LEU A 76 -1.20 7.83 13.09
CA LEU A 76 -2.47 7.78 12.35
C LEU A 76 -2.54 6.60 11.37
N TYR A 77 -1.41 6.28 10.73
CA TYR A 77 -1.31 5.15 9.80
C TYR A 77 -1.53 3.80 10.49
N GLY A 78 -0.90 3.61 11.65
CA GLY A 78 -0.96 2.35 12.39
C GLY A 78 -2.23 2.17 13.23
N THR A 79 -2.82 3.25 13.75
CA THR A 79 -4.02 3.16 14.61
C THR A 79 -5.31 3.25 13.79
N TYR A 80 -5.43 4.25 12.90
CA TYR A 80 -6.65 4.51 12.15
C TYR A 80 -6.65 3.89 10.77
N TYR A 81 -5.56 4.03 9.99
CA TYR A 81 -5.57 3.57 8.61
C TYR A 81 -5.57 2.05 8.50
N ASN A 82 -4.63 1.33 9.11
CA ASN A 82 -4.54 -0.14 8.94
C ASN A 82 -4.76 -0.94 10.23
N GLY A 83 -4.87 -0.29 11.38
CA GLY A 83 -5.11 -0.95 12.67
C GLY A 83 -3.93 -1.76 13.24
N SER A 84 -2.75 -1.78 12.61
CA SER A 84 -1.60 -2.58 13.07
C SER A 84 -1.10 -2.20 14.46
N LEU A 85 -1.34 -0.98 14.92
CA LEU A 85 -0.94 -0.50 16.24
C LEU A 85 -2.04 -0.62 17.29
N GLN A 86 -3.28 -0.96 16.93
CA GLN A 86 -4.40 -1.01 17.89
C GLN A 86 -4.15 -2.05 18.99
N ASN A 87 -3.65 -3.23 18.62
CA ASN A 87 -3.33 -4.28 19.57
C ASN A 87 -2.08 -3.93 20.39
N THR A 88 -1.01 -3.47 19.74
CA THR A 88 0.27 -3.15 20.42
C THR A 88 0.15 -1.96 21.37
N LEU A 89 -0.67 -0.97 21.03
CA LEU A 89 -0.91 0.21 21.87
C LEU A 89 -2.13 0.07 22.76
N SER A 90 -2.79 -1.10 22.82
CA SER A 90 -3.87 -1.33 23.76
C SER A 90 -3.37 -1.15 25.21
N PRO A 91 -4.17 -0.56 26.12
CA PRO A 91 -3.78 -0.42 27.54
C PRO A 91 -3.36 -1.75 28.18
N ASP A 92 -4.00 -2.84 27.76
CA ASP A 92 -3.76 -4.20 28.26
C ASP A 92 -2.63 -4.94 27.54
N ALA A 93 -2.00 -4.35 26.53
CA ALA A 93 -0.90 -4.98 25.80
C ALA A 93 0.33 -5.14 26.70
N ASN A 94 1.02 -6.27 26.66
CA ASN A 94 2.29 -6.41 27.39
C ASN A 94 3.37 -5.57 26.69
N SER A 95 4.21 -4.87 27.46
CA SER A 95 5.33 -4.06 26.94
C SER A 95 6.36 -4.88 26.14
N ASP A 96 6.34 -6.20 26.26
CA ASP A 96 7.18 -7.12 25.48
C ASP A 96 6.74 -7.19 24.00
N ASP A 97 5.50 -6.80 23.65
CA ASP A 97 5.01 -6.74 22.25
C ASP A 97 5.47 -5.47 21.50
N LEU A 98 6.04 -4.47 22.19
CA LEU A 98 6.58 -3.25 21.55
C LEU A 98 7.93 -3.47 20.87
N VAL A 99 8.66 -4.51 21.29
CA VAL A 99 9.84 -4.97 20.56
C VAL A 99 9.30 -5.75 19.38
N LEU A 100 9.17 -5.08 18.22
CA LEU A 100 9.13 -5.69 16.89
C LEU A 100 9.79 -7.06 16.98
N HIS A 101 8.97 -8.12 17.05
CA HIS A 101 9.41 -9.48 17.37
C HIS A 101 10.59 -9.84 16.45
N GLN A 102 11.81 -9.62 16.94
CA GLN A 102 12.97 -10.41 16.56
C GLN A 102 12.66 -11.77 17.18
N ASN A 103 11.76 -12.51 16.53
CA ASN A 103 11.44 -13.87 16.87
C ASN A 103 12.77 -14.59 17.04
N LEU A 104 13.09 -14.94 18.29
CA LEU A 104 14.25 -15.75 18.66
C LEU A 104 14.06 -17.21 18.20
N GLU A 105 12.94 -17.52 17.54
CA GLU A 105 12.75 -18.75 16.79
C GLU A 105 13.63 -18.75 15.54
N ASN A 106 14.44 -19.80 15.38
CA ASN A 106 15.35 -20.00 14.25
C ASN A 106 14.62 -20.39 12.94
N ASN A 107 13.39 -19.92 12.78
CA ASN A 107 12.51 -20.19 11.64
C ASN A 107 12.47 -19.01 10.65
N THR A 108 13.17 -17.91 10.97
CA THR A 108 13.25 -16.73 10.11
C THR A 108 14.66 -16.55 9.53
N PHE A 109 14.76 -16.33 8.21
CA PHE A 109 16.00 -15.93 7.57
C PHE A 109 15.92 -14.45 7.20
N LEU A 110 16.77 -13.61 7.81
CA LEU A 110 16.73 -12.15 7.66
C LEU A 110 15.33 -11.53 7.93
N GLY A 111 14.57 -12.12 8.87
CA GLY A 111 13.22 -11.67 9.22
C GLY A 111 12.10 -12.13 8.28
N VAL A 112 12.37 -13.12 7.41
CA VAL A 112 11.38 -13.80 6.55
C VAL A 112 11.05 -15.16 7.14
N ASP A 113 9.78 -15.43 7.44
CA ASP A 113 9.27 -16.78 7.70
C ASP A 113 9.28 -17.60 6.40
N LEU A 114 10.28 -18.48 6.26
CA LEU A 114 10.49 -19.23 5.02
C LEU A 114 9.37 -20.24 4.75
N ALA A 115 8.85 -20.88 5.78
CA ALA A 115 7.80 -21.88 5.62
C ALA A 115 6.51 -21.25 5.08
N PHE A 116 6.13 -20.08 5.61
CA PHE A 116 4.98 -19.35 5.12
C PHE A 116 5.23 -18.69 3.76
N TYR A 117 6.44 -18.16 3.53
CA TYR A 117 6.84 -17.66 2.22
C TYR A 117 6.72 -18.74 1.14
N ASP A 118 7.16 -19.96 1.43
CA ASP A 118 7.07 -21.10 0.51
C ASP A 118 5.61 -21.48 0.24
N GLN A 119 4.73 -21.45 1.26
CA GLN A 119 3.29 -21.67 1.04
C GLN A 119 2.68 -20.63 0.09
N LEU A 120 3.04 -19.35 0.24
CA LEU A 120 2.63 -18.31 -0.72
C LEU A 120 3.23 -18.57 -2.10
N HIS A 121 4.49 -19.03 -2.17
CA HIS A 121 5.18 -19.31 -3.42
C HIS A 121 4.57 -20.47 -4.19
N GLU A 122 4.26 -21.57 -3.53
CA GLU A 122 3.63 -22.76 -4.12
C GLU A 122 2.17 -22.50 -4.51
N SER A 123 1.49 -21.60 -3.80
CA SER A 123 0.14 -21.19 -4.17
C SER A 123 0.11 -20.26 -5.40
N ASN A 124 1.18 -19.51 -5.67
CA ASN A 124 1.22 -18.62 -6.85
C ASN A 124 1.23 -19.42 -8.17
N ASN A 125 0.11 -19.36 -8.91
CA ASN A 125 -0.09 -20.05 -10.18
C ASN A 125 0.49 -19.29 -11.40
N GLY A 126 1.47 -18.41 -11.20
CA GLY A 126 2.21 -17.79 -12.30
C GLY A 126 3.27 -18.71 -12.91
N GLU A 127 3.67 -18.41 -14.14
CA GLU A 127 4.74 -19.10 -14.88
C GLU A 127 5.96 -18.20 -15.13
N GLY A 128 5.87 -16.94 -14.69
CA GLY A 128 6.80 -15.87 -15.02
C GLY A 128 6.29 -15.02 -16.17
N TYR A 129 7.04 -13.98 -16.50
CA TYR A 129 6.67 -13.01 -17.54
C TYR A 129 7.90 -12.58 -18.32
N PHE A 130 7.69 -12.15 -19.55
CA PHE A 130 8.76 -11.62 -20.39
C PHE A 130 8.86 -10.11 -20.19
N ASP A 131 9.99 -9.66 -19.64
CA ASP A 131 10.30 -8.25 -19.45
C ASP A 131 11.06 -7.71 -20.68
N PRO A 132 10.48 -6.82 -21.50
CA PRO A 132 11.10 -6.33 -22.72
C PRO A 132 12.18 -5.26 -22.47
N GLY A 133 12.96 -4.96 -23.51
CA GLY A 133 13.90 -3.83 -23.51
C GLY A 133 15.29 -4.15 -22.97
N TRP A 134 15.68 -5.42 -22.96
CA TRP A 134 17.05 -5.84 -22.67
C TRP A 134 17.88 -5.78 -23.95
N THR A 135 19.06 -5.17 -23.90
CA THR A 135 19.97 -5.10 -25.06
C THR A 135 21.01 -6.22 -24.96
N VAL A 136 21.19 -6.99 -26.03
CA VAL A 136 22.24 -8.00 -26.12
C VAL A 136 23.59 -7.31 -26.30
N LEU A 137 24.49 -7.43 -25.32
CA LEU A 137 25.82 -6.84 -25.35
C LEU A 137 26.82 -7.71 -26.10
N ARG A 138 26.78 -9.02 -25.87
CA ARG A 138 27.66 -10.00 -26.52
C ARG A 138 27.16 -11.41 -26.27
N GLN A 139 27.71 -12.34 -27.03
CA GLN A 139 27.57 -13.77 -26.83
C GLN A 139 28.89 -14.32 -26.26
N GLU A 140 28.79 -15.18 -25.25
CA GLU A 140 29.94 -15.88 -24.67
C GLU A 140 30.21 -17.19 -25.44
N SER A 141 31.37 -17.83 -25.16
CA SER A 141 31.80 -19.04 -25.88
C SER A 141 30.90 -20.25 -25.69
N ASP A 142 30.07 -20.26 -24.64
CA ASP A 142 29.10 -21.30 -24.30
C ASP A 142 27.69 -21.05 -24.88
N ASP A 143 27.56 -20.08 -25.80
CA ASP A 143 26.29 -19.63 -26.40
C ASP A 143 25.34 -18.90 -25.43
N SER A 144 25.77 -18.64 -24.19
CA SER A 144 25.05 -17.74 -23.30
C SER A 144 25.14 -16.29 -23.81
N LEU A 145 24.10 -15.51 -23.53
CA LEU A 145 24.05 -14.09 -23.86
C LEU A 145 24.30 -13.23 -22.63
N VAL A 146 25.07 -12.17 -22.81
CA VAL A 146 25.18 -11.09 -21.84
C VAL A 146 24.22 -9.98 -22.27
N VAL A 147 23.22 -9.71 -21.45
CA VAL A 147 22.20 -8.68 -21.70
C VAL A 147 22.29 -7.57 -20.68
N THR A 148 21.90 -6.35 -21.06
CA THR A 148 21.83 -5.22 -20.14
C THR A 148 20.53 -4.43 -20.23
N LYS A 149 20.09 -3.91 -19.10
CA LYS A 149 18.97 -2.97 -18.97
C LYS A 149 19.21 -2.08 -17.74
N ASN A 150 19.13 -0.76 -17.92
CA ASN A 150 19.24 0.23 -16.83
C ASN A 150 20.48 0.04 -15.92
N GLY A 151 21.64 -0.31 -16.51
CA GLY A 151 22.88 -0.53 -15.77
C GLY A 151 23.02 -1.90 -15.10
N LEU A 152 21.98 -2.74 -15.10
CA LEU A 152 22.06 -4.13 -14.70
C LEU A 152 22.54 -4.98 -15.89
N THR A 153 23.53 -5.83 -15.66
CA THR A 153 24.06 -6.76 -16.67
C THR A 153 23.89 -8.19 -16.15
N LEU A 154 23.28 -9.06 -16.96
CA LEU A 154 22.99 -10.44 -16.61
C LEU A 154 23.48 -11.40 -17.69
N TYR A 155 23.81 -12.61 -17.27
CA TYR A 155 24.06 -13.75 -18.16
C TYR A 155 22.76 -14.53 -18.28
N ILE A 156 22.36 -14.84 -19.52
CA ILE A 156 21.13 -15.58 -19.81
C ILE A 156 21.38 -16.71 -20.81
N GLU A 157 20.68 -17.81 -20.58
CA GLU A 157 20.56 -18.93 -21.53
C GLU A 157 19.40 -18.67 -22.51
N ARG A 158 19.63 -18.88 -23.81
CA ARG A 158 18.66 -18.57 -24.88
C ARG A 158 17.38 -19.40 -24.75
N ASP A 159 17.51 -20.70 -24.52
CA ASP A 159 16.41 -21.66 -24.42
C ASP A 159 15.54 -21.47 -23.16
N ARG A 160 16.15 -21.03 -22.06
CA ARG A 160 15.47 -20.82 -20.78
C ARG A 160 14.84 -19.44 -20.62
N HIS A 161 15.50 -18.39 -21.11
CA HIS A 161 15.14 -17.01 -20.80
C HIS A 161 14.54 -16.22 -21.96
N LEU A 162 14.61 -16.72 -23.19
CA LEU A 162 14.04 -16.02 -24.36
C LEU A 162 12.85 -16.78 -24.93
N GLN A 163 11.96 -16.04 -25.59
CA GLN A 163 10.93 -16.65 -26.42
C GLN A 163 11.56 -17.31 -27.66
N PRO A 164 10.95 -18.37 -28.22
CA PRO A 164 11.48 -19.08 -29.39
C PRO A 164 11.87 -18.14 -30.55
N GLU A 165 11.10 -17.09 -30.78
CA GLU A 165 11.33 -16.10 -31.85
C GLU A 165 12.56 -15.22 -31.61
N ALA A 166 12.98 -15.06 -30.35
CA ALA A 166 14.12 -14.25 -29.94
C ALA A 166 15.38 -15.09 -29.69
N GLN A 167 15.32 -16.42 -29.80
CA GLN A 167 16.47 -17.29 -29.55
C GLN A 167 17.63 -17.08 -30.53
N SER A 168 17.39 -16.49 -31.70
CA SER A 168 18.42 -16.15 -32.68
C SER A 168 19.00 -14.75 -32.51
N ALA A 169 18.63 -14.03 -31.44
CA ALA A 169 19.09 -12.66 -31.20
C ALA A 169 20.62 -12.54 -31.21
N VAL A 170 21.11 -11.44 -31.78
CA VAL A 170 22.54 -11.13 -31.89
C VAL A 170 22.88 -9.84 -31.13
N MET A 171 24.17 -9.52 -31.07
CA MET A 171 24.66 -8.29 -30.44
C MET A 171 23.94 -7.06 -31.00
N GLY A 172 23.45 -6.20 -30.09
CA GLY A 172 22.71 -4.98 -30.42
C GLY A 172 21.18 -5.16 -30.44
N ASP A 173 20.67 -6.39 -30.50
CA ASP A 173 19.23 -6.63 -30.53
C ASP A 173 18.57 -6.34 -29.17
N LEU A 174 17.30 -5.92 -29.25
CA LEU A 174 16.43 -5.82 -28.09
C LEU A 174 15.64 -7.11 -27.92
N VAL A 175 15.73 -7.71 -26.73
CA VAL A 175 15.03 -8.93 -26.36
C VAL A 175 14.14 -8.72 -25.14
N ALA A 176 13.18 -9.63 -24.96
CA ALA A 176 12.42 -9.74 -23.72
C ALA A 176 12.90 -10.95 -22.93
N MET A 177 13.28 -10.73 -21.68
CA MET A 177 13.86 -11.74 -20.80
C MET A 177 12.79 -12.31 -19.88
N LYS A 178 12.72 -13.64 -19.77
CA LYS A 178 11.83 -14.32 -18.83
C LYS A 178 12.29 -14.07 -17.40
N LEU A 179 11.44 -13.40 -16.62
CA LEU A 179 11.59 -13.17 -15.20
C LEU A 179 10.66 -14.10 -14.40
N PRO A 180 11.00 -14.42 -13.14
CA PRO A 180 10.20 -15.31 -12.31
C PRO A 180 8.81 -14.72 -12.02
N ARG A 181 7.87 -15.60 -11.64
CA ARG A 181 6.49 -15.26 -11.26
C ARG A 181 6.35 -14.42 -9.99
N ASN A 182 7.45 -14.14 -9.31
CA ASN A 182 7.45 -13.42 -8.05
C ASN A 182 8.66 -12.49 -7.88
N ARG A 183 8.50 -11.55 -6.97
CA ARG A 183 9.53 -10.65 -6.46
C ARG A 183 9.42 -10.59 -4.93
N VAL A 184 10.48 -10.15 -4.26
CA VAL A 184 10.47 -9.88 -2.83
C VAL A 184 10.53 -8.38 -2.60
N GLN A 185 9.66 -7.88 -1.74
CA GLN A 185 9.72 -6.53 -1.17
C GLN A 185 9.80 -6.67 0.34
N SER A 186 10.47 -5.76 1.04
CA SER A 186 10.53 -5.79 2.52
C SER A 186 9.11 -5.93 3.11
N GLY A 187 8.89 -7.00 3.86
CA GLY A 187 7.61 -7.37 4.47
C GLY A 187 6.61 -8.11 3.57
N PHE A 188 6.86 -8.23 2.26
CA PHE A 188 5.89 -8.76 1.30
C PHE A 188 6.48 -9.76 0.30
N TYR A 189 5.77 -10.88 0.12
CA TYR A 189 5.84 -11.68 -1.10
C TYR A 189 5.06 -10.94 -2.19
N MET A 190 5.57 -10.86 -3.42
CA MET A 190 4.86 -10.25 -4.54
C MET A 190 4.74 -11.22 -5.71
N ALA A 191 3.53 -11.69 -6.01
CA ALA A 191 3.20 -12.36 -7.26
C ALA A 191 3.12 -11.34 -8.40
N VAL A 192 3.62 -11.73 -9.58
CA VAL A 192 3.56 -10.97 -10.81
C VAL A 192 2.84 -11.79 -11.86
N GLY A 193 1.84 -11.19 -12.51
CA GLY A 193 1.05 -11.86 -13.54
C GLY A 193 1.90 -12.26 -14.75
N ASN A 194 1.43 -13.26 -15.50
CA ASN A 194 2.13 -13.78 -16.69
C ASN A 194 2.24 -12.73 -17.80
N ALA A 195 1.30 -11.79 -17.85
CA ALA A 195 1.34 -10.61 -18.74
C ALA A 195 2.29 -9.50 -18.25
N GLY A 196 3.01 -9.75 -17.15
CA GLY A 196 3.93 -8.81 -16.52
C GLY A 196 3.32 -8.03 -15.36
N PRO A 197 4.13 -7.21 -14.67
CA PRO A 197 3.65 -6.34 -13.61
C PRO A 197 2.77 -5.24 -14.20
N ASN A 198 1.97 -4.61 -13.34
CA ASN A 198 1.29 -3.39 -13.72
C ASN A 198 2.31 -2.33 -14.16
N LYS A 199 2.05 -1.62 -15.26
CA LYS A 199 3.01 -0.66 -15.81
C LYS A 199 2.99 0.64 -15.01
N ARG A 200 3.67 0.65 -13.86
CA ARG A 200 4.28 1.88 -13.34
C ARG A 200 5.56 2.09 -14.15
N SER A 201 5.52 2.97 -15.16
CA SER A 201 6.72 3.38 -15.87
C SER A 201 7.68 4.07 -14.91
N ASN A 202 8.58 3.32 -14.27
CA ASN A 202 9.86 3.83 -13.84
C ASN A 202 10.73 3.94 -15.10
N SER A 203 10.55 4.99 -15.89
CA SER A 203 11.62 5.63 -16.69
C SER A 203 11.14 6.64 -17.74
N ASP A 204 9.83 6.81 -18.00
CA ASP A 204 9.39 7.76 -19.03
C ASP A 204 8.67 8.98 -18.43
N HIS A 205 9.46 9.90 -17.88
CA HIS A 205 9.04 11.26 -17.53
C HIS A 205 8.68 12.12 -18.76
N SER A 206 8.71 11.56 -19.97
CA SER A 206 8.49 12.26 -21.24
C SER A 206 7.02 12.34 -21.66
N ASN A 207 6.10 11.62 -21.01
CA ASN A 207 4.68 11.59 -21.37
C ASN A 207 3.76 11.83 -20.17
N ILE A 208 3.77 13.07 -19.68
CA ILE A 208 2.94 13.60 -18.57
C ILE A 208 1.43 13.47 -18.84
N ASN A 209 0.98 13.17 -20.06
CA ASN A 209 -0.44 13.25 -20.44
C ASN A 209 -1.24 11.95 -20.49
N ARG A 210 -0.66 10.75 -20.26
CA ARG A 210 -1.42 9.48 -20.30
C ARG A 210 -0.80 8.36 -19.45
N HIS A 211 -0.60 8.61 -18.15
CA HIS A 211 -0.34 7.47 -17.26
C HIS A 211 -1.66 6.75 -16.98
N PRO A 212 -1.81 5.46 -17.32
CA PRO A 212 -2.99 4.71 -16.94
C PRO A 212 -3.06 4.67 -15.41
N GLY A 213 -4.15 5.19 -14.85
CA GLY A 213 -4.35 5.21 -13.40
C GLY A 213 -4.21 3.79 -12.84
N ILE A 214 -3.51 3.62 -11.73
CA ILE A 214 -3.38 2.32 -11.07
C ILE A 214 -4.42 2.22 -9.96
N VAL A 215 -5.10 1.07 -9.89
CA VAL A 215 -6.03 0.74 -8.82
C VAL A 215 -5.36 -0.22 -7.85
N ARG A 216 -5.66 -0.06 -6.56
CA ARG A 216 -5.27 -0.94 -5.47
C ARG A 216 -6.51 -1.58 -4.88
N ILE A 217 -6.52 -2.90 -4.76
CA ILE A 217 -7.52 -3.64 -3.96
C ILE A 217 -6.83 -4.10 -2.70
N TYR A 218 -7.36 -3.71 -1.55
CA TYR A 218 -6.89 -4.09 -0.24
C TYR A 218 -7.68 -5.28 0.27
N PHE A 219 -6.96 -6.28 0.80
CA PHE A 219 -7.52 -7.48 1.38
C PHE A 219 -7.08 -7.55 2.83
N ASN A 220 -8.05 -7.73 3.72
CA ASN A 220 -7.83 -8.04 5.13
C ASN A 220 -8.03 -9.53 5.35
N LEU A 221 -6.96 -10.30 5.13
CA LEU A 221 -6.95 -11.76 5.18
C LEU A 221 -6.36 -12.28 6.48
N SER A 222 -6.68 -13.53 6.84
CA SER A 222 -5.85 -14.39 7.69
C SER A 222 -4.59 -14.89 6.93
N PRO A 223 -3.59 -15.46 7.63
CA PRO A 223 -2.46 -16.12 6.96
C PRO A 223 -2.92 -17.23 5.99
N GLU A 224 -3.85 -18.08 6.42
CA GLU A 224 -4.42 -19.14 5.59
C GLU A 224 -5.19 -18.57 4.39
N GLY A 225 -5.90 -17.46 4.63
CA GLY A 225 -6.59 -16.70 3.61
C GLY A 225 -5.67 -16.14 2.54
N ALA A 226 -4.51 -15.63 2.92
CA ALA A 226 -3.52 -15.14 1.97
C ALA A 226 -3.00 -16.25 1.06
N VAL A 227 -2.76 -17.45 1.58
CA VAL A 227 -2.37 -18.61 0.78
C VAL A 227 -3.49 -19.02 -0.17
N ALA A 228 -4.73 -19.15 0.32
CA ALA A 228 -5.87 -19.55 -0.51
C ALA A 228 -6.17 -18.53 -1.63
N VAL A 229 -6.28 -17.25 -1.27
CA VAL A 229 -6.54 -16.16 -2.22
C VAL A 229 -5.40 -15.99 -3.21
N MET A 230 -4.13 -16.16 -2.80
CA MET A 230 -2.98 -16.12 -3.73
C MET A 230 -3.18 -17.10 -4.88
N GLY A 231 -3.59 -18.32 -4.59
CA GLY A 231 -3.77 -19.35 -5.61
C GLY A 231 -4.92 -19.08 -6.55
N ASP A 232 -6.09 -18.80 -6.00
CA ASP A 232 -7.29 -18.59 -6.81
C ASP A 232 -7.20 -17.30 -7.63
N LEU A 233 -6.73 -16.21 -7.02
CA LEU A 233 -6.59 -14.91 -7.67
C LEU A 233 -5.54 -14.95 -8.79
N THR A 234 -4.34 -15.48 -8.53
CA THR A 234 -3.28 -15.51 -9.56
C THR A 234 -3.68 -16.35 -10.77
N ARG A 235 -4.32 -17.50 -10.53
CA ARG A 235 -4.84 -18.37 -11.60
C ARG A 235 -5.86 -17.62 -12.46
N ARG A 236 -6.93 -17.10 -11.86
CA ARG A 236 -8.02 -16.42 -12.61
C ARG A 236 -7.56 -15.18 -13.36
N LEU A 237 -6.67 -14.37 -12.76
CA LEU A 237 -6.14 -13.17 -13.41
C LEU A 237 -5.17 -13.53 -14.56
N ASN A 238 -4.41 -14.61 -14.44
CA ASN A 238 -3.57 -15.11 -15.53
C ASN A 238 -4.41 -15.72 -16.67
N ASP A 239 -5.51 -16.39 -16.38
CA ASP A 239 -6.43 -16.95 -17.38
C ASP A 239 -7.01 -15.88 -18.31
N ILE A 240 -7.19 -14.65 -17.79
CA ILE A 240 -7.63 -13.47 -18.58
C ILE A 240 -6.46 -12.59 -19.07
N VAL A 241 -5.22 -13.07 -18.94
CA VAL A 241 -4.00 -12.39 -19.41
C VAL A 241 -3.85 -10.97 -18.84
N LEU A 242 -4.24 -10.76 -17.57
CA LEU A 242 -4.16 -9.45 -16.93
C LEU A 242 -2.73 -9.14 -16.46
N PRO A 243 -2.19 -7.94 -16.75
CA PRO A 243 -1.00 -7.43 -16.07
C PRO A 243 -1.34 -7.00 -14.64
N PHE A 244 -0.73 -7.65 -13.65
CA PHE A 244 -0.98 -7.34 -12.24
C PHE A 244 0.24 -7.55 -11.35
N THR A 245 0.19 -6.99 -10.15
CA THR A 245 1.05 -7.36 -9.04
C THR A 245 0.18 -7.60 -7.82
N PHE A 246 0.31 -8.74 -7.17
CA PHE A 246 -0.41 -9.06 -5.94
C PHE A 246 0.60 -9.30 -4.85
N LYS A 247 0.53 -8.52 -3.77
CA LYS A 247 1.43 -8.66 -2.64
C LYS A 247 0.70 -9.13 -1.40
N ALA A 248 1.33 -10.01 -0.63
CA ALA A 248 0.85 -10.48 0.66
C ALA A 248 2.00 -10.46 1.66
N LEU A 249 1.69 -10.21 2.94
CA LEU A 249 2.69 -10.27 3.99
C LEU A 249 3.32 -11.67 4.04
N TYR A 250 4.64 -11.76 4.15
CA TYR A 250 5.35 -13.05 4.23
C TYR A 250 5.59 -13.56 5.65
N ASN A 251 5.10 -12.84 6.67
CA ASN A 251 5.24 -13.23 8.09
C ASN A 251 3.84 -13.38 8.72
N PRO A 252 3.44 -14.58 9.17
CA PRO A 252 2.13 -14.80 9.80
C PRO A 252 1.86 -13.89 11.01
N SER A 253 2.88 -13.60 11.81
CA SER A 253 2.77 -12.71 12.98
C SER A 253 2.46 -11.25 12.65
N THR A 254 2.60 -10.84 11.38
CA THR A 254 2.32 -9.47 10.94
C THR A 254 0.90 -9.27 10.39
N TYR A 255 0.11 -10.35 10.36
CA TYR A 255 -1.33 -10.28 10.11
C TYR A 255 -2.05 -9.65 11.31
N GLY A 256 -3.30 -9.22 11.10
CA GLY A 256 -4.04 -8.38 12.08
C GLY A 256 -4.07 -6.89 11.72
N ARG A 257 -3.68 -6.54 10.50
CA ARG A 257 -3.83 -5.23 9.88
C ARG A 257 -4.72 -5.31 8.64
N TYR A 258 -5.41 -4.22 8.32
CA TYR A 258 -6.48 -4.20 7.33
C TYR A 258 -6.00 -4.25 5.86
N ASP A 259 -4.70 -4.09 5.64
CA ASP A 259 -4.02 -4.14 4.33
C ASP A 259 -2.98 -5.28 4.27
N SER A 260 -3.34 -6.47 4.75
CA SER A 260 -2.44 -7.64 4.79
C SER A 260 -2.09 -8.17 3.39
N ALA A 261 -2.94 -7.93 2.39
CA ALA A 261 -2.58 -8.12 0.99
C ALA A 261 -3.13 -6.99 0.09
N VAL A 262 -2.46 -6.74 -1.04
CA VAL A 262 -2.84 -5.68 -1.99
C VAL A 262 -2.63 -6.13 -3.43
N LEU A 263 -3.69 -6.07 -4.23
CA LEU A 263 -3.65 -6.28 -5.68
C LEU A 263 -3.51 -4.94 -6.39
N TYR A 264 -2.67 -4.88 -7.40
CA TYR A 264 -2.48 -3.71 -8.25
C TYR A 264 -2.69 -4.06 -9.72
N PHE A 265 -3.47 -3.23 -10.42
CA PHE A 265 -3.71 -3.32 -11.86
C PHE A 265 -4.09 -1.94 -12.44
N GLU A 266 -4.16 -1.80 -13.75
CA GLU A 266 -4.57 -0.55 -14.41
C GLU A 266 -6.10 -0.35 -14.33
N LYS A 267 -6.54 0.87 -14.01
CA LYS A 267 -7.94 1.27 -13.81
C LYS A 267 -8.88 0.83 -14.93
N SER A 268 -8.41 0.87 -16.18
CA SER A 268 -9.15 0.43 -17.36
C SER A 268 -9.59 -1.04 -17.30
N HIS A 269 -8.94 -1.86 -16.49
CA HIS A 269 -9.29 -3.27 -16.31
C HIS A 269 -10.28 -3.51 -15.16
N TYR A 270 -10.77 -2.48 -14.46
CA TYR A 270 -11.64 -2.68 -13.30
C TYR A 270 -12.90 -3.49 -13.63
N GLU A 271 -13.54 -3.22 -14.77
CA GLU A 271 -14.74 -3.94 -15.20
C GLU A 271 -14.51 -5.45 -15.39
N VAL A 272 -13.34 -5.85 -15.88
CA VAL A 272 -12.99 -7.27 -16.07
C VAL A 272 -12.44 -7.91 -14.79
N VAL A 273 -11.85 -7.11 -13.89
CA VAL A 273 -11.32 -7.59 -12.59
C VAL A 273 -12.43 -7.79 -11.56
N ARG A 274 -13.49 -6.97 -11.57
CA ARG A 274 -14.58 -7.04 -10.58
C ARG A 274 -15.22 -8.45 -10.51
N PRO A 275 -15.61 -9.10 -11.62
CA PRO A 275 -16.16 -10.46 -11.57
C PRO A 275 -15.17 -11.49 -11.00
N VAL A 276 -13.87 -11.32 -11.25
CA VAL A 276 -12.83 -12.19 -10.67
C VAL A 276 -12.77 -11.99 -9.15
N LEU A 277 -12.75 -10.75 -8.67
CA LEU A 277 -12.79 -10.45 -7.24
C LEU A 277 -14.03 -11.03 -6.57
N GLN A 278 -15.19 -10.94 -7.21
CA GLN A 278 -16.44 -11.48 -6.69
C GLN A 278 -16.40 -13.01 -6.56
N ALA A 279 -15.88 -13.71 -7.56
CA ALA A 279 -15.73 -15.17 -7.50
C ALA A 279 -14.74 -15.60 -6.39
N VAL A 280 -13.57 -14.96 -6.32
CA VAL A 280 -12.56 -15.22 -5.28
C VAL A 280 -13.13 -14.95 -3.89
N TYR A 281 -13.87 -13.84 -3.73
CA TYR A 281 -14.50 -13.48 -2.47
C TYR A 281 -15.55 -14.51 -2.04
N ALA A 282 -16.43 -14.93 -2.95
CA ALA A 282 -17.47 -15.91 -2.66
C ALA A 282 -16.89 -17.28 -2.24
N GLU A 283 -15.78 -17.70 -2.86
CA GLU A 283 -15.11 -18.97 -2.53
C GLU A 283 -14.33 -18.92 -1.21
N HIS A 284 -13.85 -17.74 -0.81
CA HIS A 284 -12.97 -17.56 0.35
C HIS A 284 -13.49 -16.63 1.43
N GLN A 285 -14.80 -16.35 1.47
CA GLN A 285 -15.40 -15.33 2.34
C GLN A 285 -15.00 -15.49 3.82
N SER A 286 -14.93 -16.73 4.32
CA SER A 286 -14.56 -17.03 5.72
C SER A 286 -13.12 -16.65 6.08
N GLN A 287 -12.28 -16.38 5.09
CA GLN A 287 -10.88 -15.99 5.26
C GLN A 287 -10.68 -14.46 5.35
N PHE A 288 -11.74 -13.69 5.12
CA PHE A 288 -11.71 -12.23 5.22
C PHE A 288 -12.12 -11.77 6.63
N GLN A 289 -11.35 -10.84 7.18
CA GLN A 289 -11.72 -10.08 8.36
C GLN A 289 -12.46 -8.81 7.91
N PRO A 290 -13.56 -8.39 8.58
CA PRO A 290 -14.51 -7.44 8.00
C PRO A 290 -13.98 -6.00 7.84
N GLN A 291 -12.97 -5.60 8.61
CA GLN A 291 -12.42 -4.25 8.62
C GLN A 291 -11.64 -3.93 7.34
N VAL A 292 -11.67 -2.66 6.92
CA VAL A 292 -10.97 -2.16 5.73
C VAL A 292 -10.15 -0.92 6.08
N PRO A 293 -9.10 -0.59 5.31
CA PRO A 293 -8.29 0.57 5.64
C PRO A 293 -9.05 1.91 5.55
N LEU A 294 -8.72 2.86 6.42
CA LEU A 294 -9.32 4.21 6.34
C LEU A 294 -9.02 4.86 4.98
N PHE A 295 -9.89 5.78 4.54
CA PHE A 295 -9.79 6.49 3.26
C PHE A 295 -9.98 5.63 2.00
N THR A 296 -10.34 4.35 2.13
CA THR A 296 -10.60 3.47 1.00
C THR A 296 -12.10 3.38 0.70
N LYS A 297 -12.45 3.03 -0.53
CA LYS A 297 -13.81 2.65 -0.90
C LYS A 297 -14.08 1.24 -0.43
N TRP A 298 -15.18 1.04 0.30
CA TRP A 298 -15.63 -0.30 0.66
C TRP A 298 -16.13 -1.05 -0.58
N LEU A 299 -15.71 -2.31 -0.74
CA LEU A 299 -16.20 -3.20 -1.80
C LEU A 299 -16.97 -4.41 -1.24
N ALA A 300 -16.50 -4.96 -0.12
CA ALA A 300 -17.11 -6.06 0.65
C ALA A 300 -16.46 -6.09 2.06
N PRO A 301 -16.97 -6.85 3.04
CA PRO A 301 -16.28 -7.02 4.32
C PRO A 301 -14.85 -7.55 4.11
N GLY A 302 -13.85 -6.76 4.53
CA GLY A 302 -12.43 -7.07 4.33
C GLY A 302 -11.85 -6.76 2.96
N LEU A 303 -12.64 -6.16 2.06
CA LEU A 303 -12.21 -5.80 0.71
C LEU A 303 -12.46 -4.32 0.44
N ALA A 304 -11.40 -3.62 0.05
CA ALA A 304 -11.43 -2.17 -0.16
C ALA A 304 -10.65 -1.75 -1.40
N LEU A 305 -10.88 -0.52 -1.86
CA LEU A 305 -10.25 0.01 -3.06
C LEU A 305 -9.72 1.44 -2.86
N ALA A 306 -8.57 1.73 -3.47
CA ALA A 306 -8.14 3.10 -3.69
C ALA A 306 -7.32 3.25 -4.97
N GLU A 307 -7.29 4.47 -5.50
CA GLU A 307 -6.43 4.84 -6.61
C GLU A 307 -5.00 5.14 -6.13
N GLU A 308 -4.07 4.59 -6.89
CA GLU A 308 -2.85 5.23 -7.35
C GLU A 308 -2.67 6.74 -7.20
N ALA A 309 -2.37 7.30 -6.03
CA ALA A 309 -1.90 8.68 -5.89
C ALA A 309 -0.90 9.09 -6.99
N GLU A 310 -1.30 10.06 -7.81
CA GLU A 310 -0.54 10.54 -8.99
C GLU A 310 0.74 11.29 -8.62
N HIS A 311 0.74 11.98 -7.49
CA HIS A 311 1.90 12.70 -6.97
C HIS A 311 2.40 12.01 -5.70
N LYS A 312 3.65 11.54 -5.74
CA LYS A 312 4.34 11.07 -4.54
C LYS A 312 5.19 12.21 -3.98
N PHE A 313 5.11 12.46 -2.68
CA PHE A 313 6.00 13.40 -2.00
C PHE A 313 7.39 12.78 -1.77
N ALA A 314 7.51 11.45 -1.82
CA ALA A 314 8.76 10.70 -1.71
C ALA A 314 8.70 9.36 -2.45
N GLU A 315 9.87 8.82 -2.83
CA GLU A 315 9.97 7.54 -3.59
C GLU A 315 9.28 6.36 -2.89
N ARG A 316 9.26 6.33 -1.55
CA ARG A 316 8.72 5.25 -0.71
C ARG A 316 7.36 5.57 -0.07
N GLU A 317 6.58 6.49 -0.64
CA GLU A 317 5.27 6.86 -0.09
C GLU A 317 4.15 5.86 -0.49
N SER A 318 3.33 5.45 0.48
CA SER A 318 2.12 4.64 0.27
C SER A 318 0.85 5.50 0.26
N PHE A 319 -0.27 5.00 -0.26
CA PHE A 319 -1.56 5.71 -0.27
C PHE A 319 -2.00 6.13 1.14
N GLY A 320 -2.03 5.19 2.09
CA GLY A 320 -2.42 5.47 3.47
C GLY A 320 -1.48 6.47 4.13
N MET A 321 -0.17 6.34 3.92
CA MET A 321 0.81 7.31 4.42
C MET A 321 0.52 8.72 3.90
N LYS A 322 0.22 8.86 2.61
CA LYS A 322 -0.13 10.16 2.03
C LYS A 322 -1.39 10.75 2.65
N ARG A 323 -2.47 9.96 2.82
CA ARG A 323 -3.73 10.44 3.42
C ARG A 323 -3.56 10.78 4.90
N CYS A 324 -2.83 9.97 5.66
CA CYS A 324 -2.48 10.26 7.05
C CYS A 324 -1.59 11.51 7.17
N LEU A 325 -0.71 11.78 6.20
CA LEU A 325 0.14 12.97 6.21
C LEU A 325 -0.67 14.26 6.04
N ILE A 326 -1.71 14.23 5.20
CA ILE A 326 -2.64 15.36 5.03
C ILE A 326 -3.28 15.70 6.37
N VAL A 327 -3.80 14.69 7.07
CA VAL A 327 -4.41 14.86 8.39
C VAL A 327 -3.38 15.32 9.43
N ALA A 328 -2.19 14.70 9.46
CA ALA A 328 -1.13 15.06 10.39
C ALA A 328 -0.70 16.53 10.26
N ASN A 329 -0.49 16.99 9.02
CA ASN A 329 -0.11 18.39 8.76
C ASN A 329 -1.22 19.36 9.15
N ALA A 330 -2.48 19.01 8.92
CA ALA A 330 -3.61 19.83 9.34
C ALA A 330 -3.72 19.97 10.86
N LEU A 331 -3.50 18.87 11.60
CA LEU A 331 -3.48 18.90 13.07
C LEU A 331 -2.31 19.70 13.62
N LEU A 332 -1.12 19.57 13.02
CA LEU A 332 0.05 20.38 13.41
C LEU A 332 -0.16 21.86 13.13
N GLU A 333 -0.76 22.22 11.99
CA GLU A 333 -1.08 23.61 11.68
C GLU A 333 -2.05 24.20 12.71
N ALA A 334 -3.10 23.46 13.09
CA ALA A 334 -4.05 23.87 14.13
C ALA A 334 -3.35 24.11 15.48
N TRP A 335 -2.48 23.18 15.87
CA TRP A 335 -1.70 23.25 17.10
C TRP A 335 -0.72 24.43 17.12
N GLU A 336 0.04 24.64 16.05
CA GLU A 336 1.02 25.74 15.92
C GLU A 336 0.36 27.12 15.92
N GLN A 337 -0.84 27.24 15.34
CA GLN A 337 -1.60 28.49 15.30
C GLN A 337 -2.43 28.74 16.57
N GLY A 338 -2.45 27.78 17.50
CA GLY A 338 -3.23 27.88 18.75
C GLY A 338 -4.75 27.71 18.57
N ASP A 339 -5.21 27.26 17.41
CA ASP A 339 -6.61 26.93 17.13
C ASP A 339 -6.84 25.41 17.27
N ASP A 340 -6.54 24.90 18.47
CA ASP A 340 -6.56 23.47 18.78
C ASP A 340 -7.95 22.94 19.15
N SER A 341 -9.00 23.70 18.82
CA SER A 341 -10.41 23.29 18.97
C SER A 341 -10.76 22.14 18.02
N ILE A 342 -11.79 21.34 18.35
CA ILE A 342 -12.25 20.26 17.47
C ILE A 342 -12.68 20.84 16.11
N GLU A 343 -13.40 21.96 16.13
CA GLU A 343 -13.87 22.67 14.96
C GLU A 343 -12.72 23.24 14.13
N GLY A 344 -11.73 23.84 14.79
CA GLY A 344 -10.51 24.36 14.16
C GLY A 344 -9.72 23.27 13.45
N ARG A 345 -9.44 22.17 14.15
CA ARG A 345 -8.77 20.98 13.61
C ARG A 345 -9.51 20.39 12.43
N MET A 346 -10.82 20.17 12.55
CA MET A 346 -11.65 19.66 11.45
C MET A 346 -11.64 20.62 10.25
N GLY A 347 -11.75 21.93 10.50
CA GLY A 347 -11.65 22.95 9.45
C GLY A 347 -10.32 22.88 8.70
N ARG A 348 -9.20 22.68 9.39
CA ARG A 348 -7.88 22.51 8.78
C ARG A 348 -7.78 21.21 7.98
N ILE A 349 -8.29 20.09 8.50
CA ILE A 349 -8.28 18.81 7.78
C ILE A 349 -8.99 18.97 6.44
N LEU A 350 -10.22 19.50 6.46
CA LEU A 350 -11.02 19.73 5.24
C LEU A 350 -10.30 20.66 4.26
N ASN A 351 -9.67 21.73 4.76
CA ASN A 351 -8.91 22.66 3.94
C ASN A 351 -7.69 21.99 3.26
N HIS A 352 -6.92 21.17 3.98
CA HIS A 352 -5.78 20.45 3.41
C HIS A 352 -6.19 19.48 2.30
N PHE A 353 -7.29 18.74 2.47
CA PHE A 353 -7.85 17.90 1.41
C PHE A 353 -8.26 18.74 0.19
N CYS A 354 -8.96 19.86 0.42
CA CYS A 354 -9.41 20.78 -0.62
C CYS A 354 -8.25 21.40 -1.42
N LEU A 355 -7.18 21.85 -0.74
CA LEU A 355 -5.98 22.42 -1.36
C LEU A 355 -5.27 21.43 -2.29
N LEU A 356 -5.40 20.13 -2.03
CA LEU A 356 -4.85 19.06 -2.86
C LEU A 356 -5.83 18.55 -3.93
N GLY A 357 -7.02 19.17 -4.04
CA GLY A 357 -8.07 18.76 -4.99
C GLY A 357 -8.68 17.40 -4.68
N ILE A 358 -8.54 16.90 -3.45
CA ILE A 358 -9.07 15.61 -3.03
C ILE A 358 -10.41 15.85 -2.33
N ASP A 359 -11.47 15.22 -2.83
CA ASP A 359 -12.75 15.18 -2.15
C ASP A 359 -12.64 14.32 -0.89
N VAL A 360 -12.84 14.94 0.29
CA VAL A 360 -12.80 14.25 1.59
C VAL A 360 -13.87 13.17 1.71
N GLN A 361 -14.98 13.27 0.98
CA GLN A 361 -16.02 12.23 0.99
C GLN A 361 -15.66 11.03 0.10
N ARG A 362 -14.72 11.22 -0.83
CA ARG A 362 -14.22 10.19 -1.76
C ARG A 362 -12.69 10.18 -1.81
N PRO A 363 -12.00 10.03 -0.66
CA PRO A 363 -10.54 10.20 -0.60
C PRO A 363 -9.78 9.05 -1.28
N TYR A 364 -10.48 7.99 -1.67
CA TYR A 364 -9.96 6.87 -2.45
C TYR A 364 -9.74 7.22 -3.93
N LEU A 365 -10.29 8.33 -4.42
CA LEU A 365 -10.09 8.82 -5.78
C LEU A 365 -8.92 9.80 -5.84
N ASN A 366 -8.30 9.88 -7.02
CA ASN A 366 -7.50 11.04 -7.40
C ASN A 366 -8.39 12.23 -7.80
N ALA A 367 -7.79 13.41 -7.84
CA ALA A 367 -8.48 14.62 -8.28
C ALA A 367 -9.04 14.44 -9.70
N ASN A 368 -10.31 14.81 -9.92
CA ASN A 368 -11.01 14.71 -11.20
C ASN A 368 -11.17 13.28 -11.75
N SER A 369 -10.94 12.26 -10.93
CA SER A 369 -11.09 10.87 -11.34
C SER A 369 -12.56 10.43 -11.28
N GLU A 370 -13.03 9.75 -12.33
CA GLU A 370 -14.37 9.18 -12.36
C GLU A 370 -14.48 7.97 -11.43
N ASP A 371 -15.54 7.93 -10.62
CA ASP A 371 -15.85 6.82 -9.74
C ASP A 371 -16.59 5.71 -10.48
N ILE A 372 -15.83 4.83 -11.13
CA ILE A 372 -16.35 3.64 -11.82
C ILE A 372 -16.50 2.42 -10.89
N TYR A 373 -16.22 2.59 -9.61
CA TYR A 373 -16.04 1.47 -8.69
C TYR A 373 -17.37 1.10 -8.03
N THR A 374 -17.75 -0.17 -8.13
CA THR A 374 -19.00 -0.69 -7.56
C THR A 374 -18.70 -1.80 -6.56
N PRO A 375 -19.37 -1.82 -5.39
CA PRO A 375 -19.26 -2.93 -4.46
C PRO A 375 -19.57 -4.28 -5.10
N LEU A 376 -19.09 -5.37 -4.48
CA LEU A 376 -19.38 -6.73 -4.92
C LEU A 376 -20.85 -7.07 -4.65
N ASP A 377 -21.43 -7.93 -5.49
CA ASP A 377 -22.76 -8.48 -5.23
C ASP A 377 -22.60 -9.68 -4.28
N LEU A 378 -22.99 -9.48 -3.01
CA LEU A 378 -22.83 -10.44 -1.90
C LEU A 378 -24.03 -11.38 -1.73
#